data_AF-A0A9E3JYB7-F1
#
_entry.id   AF-A0A9E3JYB7-F1
#
_cell.length_a   1.000
_cell.length_b   1.000
_cell.length_c   1.000
_cell.angle_alpha   90.00
_cell.angle_beta   90.00
_cell.angle_gamma   90.00
#
_symmetry.space_group_name_H-M   'P 1'
#
loop_
_entity.id
_entity.type
_entity.pdbx_description
1 polymer ?
#
loop_
_entity_poly.entity_id
_entity_poly.type
_entity_poly.pdbx_seq_one_letter_code
_entity_poly.pdbx_strand_id
1 'polypeptide(L)' 'QAQILYTSGYAEGVLAHEGKLEASVHLLQKPYHPDALSARIRHLLRRRQPVTS' A
#
# COMPACT_ATOMS: atom_id res chain seq x y z
N GLN A 1 -15.29 6.44 -0.82
CA GLN A 1 -14.26 5.56 -1.40
C GLN A 1 -13.31 5.06 -0.32
N ALA A 2 -12.89 3.79 -0.33
CA ALA A 2 -12.00 3.18 0.67
C ALA A 2 -10.53 3.21 0.20
N GLN A 3 -9.59 3.15 1.15
CA GLN A 3 -8.15 3.02 0.87
C GLN A 3 -7.77 1.53 0.94
N ILE A 4 -7.00 1.04 -0.04
CA ILE A 4 -6.66 -0.38 -0.16
C ILE A 4 -5.15 -0.56 0.00
N LEU A 5 -4.73 -1.49 0.87
CA LEU A 5 -3.35 -1.92 1.06
C LEU A 5 -3.22 -3.42 0.73
N TYR A 6 -2.43 -3.74 -0.28
CA TYR A 6 -2.11 -5.11 -0.67
C TYR A 6 -0.88 -5.60 0.10
N THR A 7 -0.82 -6.92 0.35
CA THR A 7 0.37 -7.54 0.95
C THR A 7 0.75 -8.82 0.21
N SER A 8 2.03 -8.97 -0.18
CA SER A 8 2.53 -10.14 -0.92
C SER A 8 3.80 -10.69 -0.27
N GLY A 9 4.03 -12.01 -0.31
CA GLY A 9 5.21 -12.66 0.24
C GLY A 9 5.85 -13.58 -0.79
N TYR A 10 7.16 -13.37 -1.01
CA TYR A 10 7.98 -13.93 -2.08
C TYR A 10 7.65 -13.38 -3.49
N ALA A 11 8.63 -12.70 -4.08
CA ALA A 11 8.67 -12.27 -5.47
C ALA A 11 8.67 -13.54 -6.36
N GLU A 12 7.93 -13.62 -7.45
CA GLU A 12 8.02 -12.70 -8.57
C GLU A 12 6.65 -12.31 -9.17
N GLY A 13 6.49 -11.01 -9.38
CA GLY A 13 6.04 -10.57 -10.69
C GLY A 13 4.55 -10.39 -10.94
N VAL A 14 3.61 -11.04 -10.24
CA VAL A 14 2.22 -11.05 -10.75
C VAL A 14 1.50 -9.68 -10.69
N LEU A 15 2.01 -8.71 -9.94
CA LEU A 15 1.50 -7.31 -9.97
C LEU A 15 2.40 -6.32 -10.73
N ALA A 16 3.60 -6.74 -11.14
CA ALA A 16 4.59 -5.87 -11.78
C ALA A 16 4.88 -6.24 -13.25
N HIS A 17 4.53 -7.45 -13.70
CA HIS A 17 4.94 -8.00 -15.01
C HIS A 17 3.97 -7.73 -16.17
N GLU A 18 3.04 -6.77 -16.02
CA GLU A 18 2.32 -6.14 -17.15
C GLU A 18 2.43 -4.61 -17.13
N GLY A 19 3.53 -4.09 -16.56
CA GLY A 19 4.06 -2.80 -17.01
C GLY A 19 3.53 -1.53 -16.36
N LYS A 20 2.68 -1.59 -15.32
CA LYS A 20 2.50 -0.49 -14.35
C LYS A 20 1.61 -0.95 -13.21
N LEU A 21 2.18 -1.06 -12.02
CA LEU A 21 1.37 -0.95 -10.82
C LEU A 21 0.71 0.43 -10.89
N GLU A 22 -0.61 0.49 -11.07
CA GLU A 22 -1.37 1.74 -11.14
C GLU A 22 -0.90 2.69 -10.03
N ALA A 23 -0.75 3.99 -10.33
CA ALA A 23 -0.12 4.96 -9.42
C ALA A 23 -0.82 5.07 -8.05
N SER A 24 -2.02 4.50 -7.93
CA SER A 24 -2.86 4.43 -6.74
C SER A 24 -2.71 3.14 -5.93
N VAL A 25 -1.86 2.18 -6.34
CA VAL A 25 -1.73 0.90 -5.64
C VAL A 25 -0.72 1.03 -4.51
N HIS A 26 -1.16 0.61 -3.33
CA HIS A 26 -0.31 0.56 -2.14
C HIS A 26 0.01 -0.88 -1.80
N LEU A 27 1.29 -1.25 -1.85
CA LEU A 27 1.79 -2.59 -1.53
C LEU A 27 2.67 -2.55 -0.26
N LEU A 28 2.60 -3.60 0.56
CA LEU A 28 3.53 -3.90 1.64
C LEU A 28 4.08 -5.33 1.46
N GLN A 29 5.38 -5.44 1.23
CA GLN A 29 6.06 -6.72 1.03
C GLN A 29 6.21 -7.47 2.35
N LYS A 30 5.99 -8.78 2.33
CA LYS A 30 6.24 -9.72 3.43
C LYS A 30 7.67 -10.29 3.35
N PRO A 31 8.26 -10.66 4.50
CA PRO A 31 7.73 -10.46 5.85
C PRO A 31 7.81 -8.98 6.25
N TYR A 32 6.83 -8.52 7.03
CA TYR A 32 6.84 -7.17 7.61
C TYR A 32 6.59 -7.24 9.11
N HIS A 33 7.16 -6.27 9.82
CA HIS A 33 6.86 -6.05 11.24
C HIS A 33 5.51 -5.32 11.40
N PRO A 34 4.81 -5.49 12.54
CA PRO A 34 3.58 -4.76 12.84
C PRO A 34 3.70 -3.24 12.71
N ASP A 35 4.86 -2.68 13.05
CA ASP A 35 5.11 -1.23 12.96
C ASP A 35 5.08 -0.72 11.51
N ALA A 36 5.60 -1.52 10.56
CA ALA A 36 5.57 -1.20 9.15
C ALA A 36 4.13 -1.20 8.60
N LEU A 37 3.31 -2.15 9.04
CA LEU A 37 1.89 -2.20 8.70
C LEU A 37 1.14 -0.97 9.27
N SER A 38 1.35 -0.67 10.55
CA SER A 38 0.75 0.48 11.25
C SER A 38 1.10 1.80 10.56
N ALA A 39 2.38 2.01 10.23
CA ALA A 39 2.84 3.20 9.53
C ALA A 39 2.18 3.34 8.16
N ARG A 40 2.05 2.25 7.40
CA ARG A 40 1.44 2.26 6.07
C ARG A 40 -0.05 2.59 6.15
N ILE A 41 -0.79 1.99 7.08
CA ILE A 41 -2.21 2.28 7.30
C ILE A 41 -2.42 3.76 7.62
N ARG A 42 -1.66 4.31 8.57
CA ARG A 42 -1.76 5.74 8.96
C ARG A 42 -1.51 6.66 7.77
N HIS A 43 -0.53 6.34 6.94
CA HIS A 43 -0.23 7.10 5.73
C HIS A 43 -1.39 7.13 4.74
N LEU A 44 -2.06 6.00 4.52
CA LEU A 44 -3.22 5.91 3.62
C LEU A 44 -4.42 6.70 4.15
N LEU A 45 -4.70 6.59 5.44
CA LEU A 45 -5.82 7.30 6.06
C LEU A 45 -5.59 8.82 6.07
N ARG A 46 -4.35 9.28 6.29
CA ARG A 46 -4.01 10.71 6.20
C ARG A 46 -4.22 11.27 4.80
N ARG A 47 -3.88 10.53 3.74
CA ARG A 47 -4.11 10.96 2.34
C ARG A 47 -5.59 11.08 1.98
N ARG A 48 -6.47 10.37 2.70
CA ARG A 48 -7.92 10.45 2.49
C ARG A 48 -8.56 11.68 3.15
N GLN A 49 -8.02 12.16 4.26
CA GLN A 49 -8.54 13.38 4.88
C GLN A 49 -8.09 14.59 4.04
N PRO A 50 -9.03 15.41 3.53
CA PRO A 50 -8.67 16.74 3.07
C PRO A 50 -8.00 17.45 4.25
N VAL A 51 -6.79 17.99 4.06
CA VAL A 51 -6.26 19.00 4.97
C VAL A 51 -7.29 20.10 4.98
N THR A 52 -8.05 20.17 6.06
CA THR A 52 -9.07 21.19 6.26
C THR A 52 -8.32 22.38 6.86
N SER A 53 -8.17 23.43 6.05
CA SER A 53 -7.83 24.78 6.46
C SER A 53 -8.77 25.72 5.71
#